data_AF-A0A2G9NG44-F1
#
_entry.id   AF-A0A2G9NG44-F1
#
_cell.length_a   1.000
_cell.length_b   1.000
_cell.length_c   1.000
_cell.angle_alpha   90.00
_cell.angle_beta   90.00
_cell.angle_gamma   90.00
#
_symmetry.space_group_name_H-M   'P 1'
#
loop_
_entity.id
_entity.type
_entity.pdbx_description
1 polymer ?
#
loop_
_entity_poly.entity_id
_entity_poly.type
_entity_poly.pdbx_seq_one_letter_code
_entity_poly.pdbx_strand_id
1 'polypeptide(L)'
;MDEEIKKKNILDLQFQKYLIIASTSVIIGFTYLIGVMIAMMTKQIILENYEMMLALFFISTVVIGVCSVFLLNSIFHLRIIPDIIKEL
;
A
#
# COMPACT_ATOMS: atom_id res chain seq x y z
N MET A 1 32.17 17.24 -2.80
CA MET A 1 32.00 16.30 -3.93
C MET A 1 31.58 14.92 -3.46
N ASP A 2 32.36 14.21 -2.62
CA ASP A 2 31.96 12.86 -2.16
C ASP A 2 30.75 12.83 -1.21
N GLU A 3 30.55 13.85 -0.38
CA GLU A 3 29.39 13.90 0.53
C GLU A 3 28.06 14.13 -0.19
N GLU A 4 28.03 14.94 -1.24
CA GLU A 4 26.83 15.20 -2.04
C GLU A 4 26.39 13.95 -2.82
N ILE A 5 27.36 13.22 -3.38
CA ILE A 5 27.10 11.95 -4.07
C ILE A 5 26.53 10.91 -3.09
N LYS A 6 27.08 10.84 -1.86
CA LYS A 6 26.53 9.96 -0.82
C LYS A 6 25.10 10.35 -0.42
N LYS A 7 24.82 11.63 -0.22
CA LYS A 7 23.47 12.12 0.12
C LYS A 7 22.46 11.79 -0.98
N LYS A 8 22.82 12.03 -2.24
CA LYS A 8 21.98 11.68 -3.39
C LYS A 8 21.68 10.18 -3.47
N ASN A 9 22.70 9.33 -3.31
CA ASN A 9 22.51 7.88 -3.30
C ASN A 9 21.58 7.39 -2.17
N ILE A 10 21.67 7.99 -0.98
CA ILE A 10 20.77 7.66 0.13
C ILE A 10 19.34 8.09 -0.19
N LEU A 11 19.14 9.25 -0.80
CA LEU A 11 17.81 9.70 -1.22
C LEU A 11 17.21 8.82 -2.30
N ASP A 12 17.98 8.42 -3.31
CA ASP A 12 17.52 7.49 -4.35
C ASP A 12 17.12 6.13 -3.77
N LEU A 13 17.90 5.61 -2.81
CA LEU A 13 17.55 4.38 -2.07
C LEU A 13 16.24 4.53 -1.29
N GLN A 14 16.03 5.67 -0.61
CA GLN A 14 14.78 5.93 0.10
C GLN A 14 13.60 6.06 -0.86
N PHE A 15 13.79 6.74 -1.99
CA PHE A 15 12.76 6.86 -3.03
C PHE A 15 12.33 5.50 -3.55
N GLN A 16 13.29 4.64 -3.93
CA GLN A 16 13.00 3.28 -4.37
C GLN A 16 12.29 2.46 -3.31
N LYS A 17 12.71 2.56 -2.04
CA LYS A 17 12.06 1.87 -0.93
C LYS A 17 10.58 2.25 -0.81
N TYR A 18 10.26 3.55 -0.79
CA TYR A 18 8.87 3.99 -0.68
C TYR A 18 8.05 3.66 -1.93
N LEU A 19 8.68 3.67 -3.12
CA LEU A 19 8.03 3.25 -4.36
C LEU A 19 7.65 1.76 -4.34
N ILE A 20 8.53 0.91 -3.82
CA ILE A 20 8.27 -0.52 -3.63
C ILE A 20 7.14 -0.74 -2.60
N ILE A 21 7.15 -0.02 -1.48
CA ILE A 21 6.10 -0.15 -0.46
C ILE A 21 4.75 0.30 -1.03
N ALA A 22 4.70 1.43 -1.74
CA ALA A 22 3.47 1.93 -2.36
C ALA A 22 2.92 0.94 -3.39
N SER A 23 3.75 0.50 -4.36
CA SER A 23 3.33 -0.45 -5.40
C SER A 23 2.88 -1.79 -4.81
N THR A 24 3.60 -2.33 -3.83
CA THR A 24 3.24 -3.58 -3.15
C THR A 24 1.92 -3.44 -2.39
N SER A 25 1.70 -2.32 -1.71
CA SER A 25 0.43 -2.04 -1.00
C SER A 25 -0.76 -1.99 -1.95
N VAL A 26 -0.58 -1.38 -3.14
CA VAL A 26 -1.58 -1.37 -4.21
C VAL A 26 -1.88 -2.79 -4.69
N ILE A 27 -0.85 -3.58 -4.99
CA ILE A 27 -1.01 -4.96 -5.48
C ILE A 27 -1.79 -5.80 -4.47
N ILE A 28 -1.39 -5.78 -3.18
CA ILE A 28 -2.08 -6.52 -2.13
C ILE A 28 -3.55 -6.11 -2.03
N GLY A 29 -3.82 -4.80 -2.05
CA GLY A 29 -5.20 -4.28 -2.02
C GLY A 29 -6.03 -4.77 -3.20
N PHE A 30 -5.50 -4.74 -4.42
CA PHE A 30 -6.19 -5.25 -5.61
C PHE A 30 -6.39 -6.76 -5.57
N THR A 31 -5.37 -7.54 -5.19
CA THR A 31 -5.48 -9.00 -5.08
C THR A 31 -6.55 -9.39 -4.07
N TYR A 32 -6.61 -8.69 -2.93
CA TYR A 32 -7.66 -8.89 -1.93
C TYR A 32 -9.05 -8.62 -2.50
N LEU A 33 -9.26 -7.48 -3.16
CA LEU A 33 -10.55 -7.11 -3.74
C LEU A 33 -11.03 -8.12 -4.79
N ILE A 34 -10.13 -8.57 -5.67
CA ILE A 34 -10.44 -9.60 -6.66
C ILE A 34 -10.83 -10.91 -5.97
N GLY A 35 -10.09 -11.33 -4.93
CA GLY A 35 -10.40 -12.52 -4.16
C GLY A 35 -11.78 -12.47 -3.51
N VAL A 36 -12.14 -11.34 -2.89
CA VAL A 36 -13.47 -11.13 -2.31
C VAL A 36 -14.55 -11.18 -3.38
N MET A 37 -14.34 -10.52 -4.53
CA MET A 37 -15.29 -10.52 -5.64
C MET A 37 -15.55 -11.95 -6.16
N ILE A 38 -14.49 -12.75 -6.34
CA ILE A 38 -14.61 -14.15 -6.76
C ILE A 38 -15.36 -14.98 -5.71
N ALA A 39 -15.04 -14.80 -4.42
CA ALA A 39 -15.70 -15.52 -3.33
C ALA A 39 -17.21 -15.19 -3.24
N MET A 40 -17.59 -13.94 -3.54
CA MET A 40 -18.99 -13.53 -3.66
C MET A 40 -19.67 -14.13 -4.89
N MET A 41 -19.03 -14.08 -6.05
CA MET A 41 -19.59 -14.63 -7.30
C MET A 41 -19.78 -16.16 -7.24
N THR A 42 -18.87 -16.86 -6.57
CA THR A 42 -18.94 -18.31 -6.37
C THR A 42 -19.89 -18.73 -5.24
N LYS A 43 -20.57 -17.76 -4.60
CA LYS A 43 -21.46 -17.96 -3.44
C LYS A 43 -20.77 -18.67 -2.26
N GLN A 44 -19.44 -18.59 -2.16
CA GLN A 44 -18.71 -19.05 -0.99
C GLN A 44 -18.97 -18.15 0.22
N ILE A 45 -19.21 -16.86 -0.04
CA ILE A 45 -19.64 -15.89 0.96
C ILE A 45 -21.12 -15.60 0.75
N ILE A 46 -21.93 -15.96 1.74
CA ILE A 46 -23.36 -15.66 1.75
C ILE A 46 -23.56 -14.39 2.57
N LEU A 47 -23.82 -13.27 1.89
CA LEU A 47 -23.99 -11.95 2.53
C LEU A 47 -25.20 -11.88 3.48
N GLU A 48 -26.16 -12.78 3.33
CA GLU A 48 -27.34 -12.88 4.20
C GLU A 48 -26.99 -13.44 5.58
N ASN A 49 -25.86 -14.15 5.71
CA ASN A 49 -25.39 -14.65 6.99
C ASN A 49 -24.61 -13.54 7.73
N TYR A 50 -25.20 -13.07 8.84
CA TYR A 50 -24.62 -12.02 9.68
C TYR A 50 -23.19 -12.35 10.14
N GLU A 51 -22.90 -13.61 10.50
CA GLU A 51 -21.57 -14.02 10.97
C GLU A 51 -20.51 -13.90 9.86
N MET A 52 -20.85 -14.34 8.65
CA MET A 52 -19.95 -14.24 7.49
C MET A 52 -19.73 -12.79 7.06
N MET A 53 -20.79 -11.98 7.10
CA MET A 53 -20.71 -10.55 6.77
C MET A 53 -19.81 -9.81 7.77
N LEU A 54 -19.95 -10.09 9.07
CA LEU A 54 -19.15 -9.46 10.11
C LEU A 54 -17.68 -9.87 10.03
N ALA A 55 -17.41 -11.14 9.75
CA ALA A 55 -16.04 -11.63 9.52
C ALA A 55 -15.40 -10.97 8.28
N LEU A 56 -16.14 -10.88 7.17
CA LEU A 56 -15.66 -10.21 5.95
C LEU A 56 -15.36 -8.74 6.22
N PHE A 57 -16.23 -8.05 6.95
CA PHE A 57 -16.04 -6.65 7.31
C PHE A 57 -14.74 -6.47 8.11
N PHE A 58 -14.54 -7.26 9.17
CA PHE A 58 -13.35 -7.15 10.01
C PHE A 58 -12.06 -7.41 9.22
N ILE A 59 -12.04 -8.47 8.41
CA ILE A 59 -10.89 -8.79 7.56
C ILE A 59 -10.64 -7.68 6.54
N SER A 60 -11.70 -7.17 5.90
CA SER A 60 -11.61 -6.08 4.92
C SER A 60 -11.02 -4.82 5.56
N THR A 61 -11.50 -4.45 6.75
CA THR A 61 -10.99 -3.29 7.49
C THR A 61 -9.51 -3.43 7.82
N VAL A 62 -9.08 -4.61 8.26
CA VAL A 62 -7.66 -4.86 8.58
C VAL A 62 -6.80 -4.80 7.32
N VAL A 63 -7.16 -5.54 6.27
CA VAL A 63 -6.34 -5.61 5.06
C VAL A 63 -6.29 -4.27 4.34
N ILE A 64 -7.46 -3.65 4.08
CA ILE A 64 -7.53 -2.37 3.40
C ILE A 64 -6.93 -1.27 4.27
N GLY A 65 -7.23 -1.26 5.57
CA GLY A 65 -6.71 -0.26 6.50
C GLY A 65 -5.17 -0.26 6.56
N VAL A 66 -4.56 -1.44 6.69
CA VAL A 66 -3.10 -1.58 6.69
C VAL A 66 -2.50 -1.16 5.34
N CYS A 67 -3.08 -1.61 4.22
CA CYS A 67 -2.63 -1.19 2.88
C CYS A 67 -2.75 0.33 2.69
N SER A 68 -3.83 0.95 3.14
CA SER A 68 -4.03 2.40 3.06
C SER A 68 -2.99 3.17 3.88
N VAL A 69 -2.69 2.73 5.11
CA VAL A 69 -1.67 3.37 5.94
C VAL A 69 -0.29 3.31 5.27
N PHE A 70 0.12 2.15 4.77
CA PHE A 70 1.41 2.01 4.09
C PHE A 70 1.48 2.81 2.80
N LEU A 71 0.40 2.82 2.03
CA LEU A 71 0.31 3.56 0.78
C LEU A 71 0.37 5.07 1.00
N LEU A 72 -0.42 5.60 1.94
CA LEU A 72 -0.42 7.03 2.26
C LEU A 72 0.94 7.48 2.80
N ASN A 73 1.52 6.71 3.72
CA ASN A 73 2.85 7.02 4.26
C ASN A 73 3.91 7.03 3.15
N SER A 74 3.84 6.08 2.22
CA SER A 74 4.80 5.98 1.12
C SER A 74 4.64 7.10 0.09
N ILE A 75 3.40 7.45 -0.27
CA ILE A 75 3.13 8.57 -1.19
C ILE A 75 3.61 9.89 -0.60
N PHE A 76 3.41 10.10 0.71
CA PHE A 76 3.89 11.30 1.38
C PHE A 76 5.42 11.44 1.25
N HIS A 77 6.17 10.38 1.52
CA HIS A 77 7.63 10.40 1.40
C HIS A 77 8.10 10.51 -0.06
N LEU A 78 7.43 9.83 -1.00
CA LEU A 78 7.73 9.93 -2.43
C LEU A 78 7.54 11.35 -2.99
N ARG A 79 6.62 12.14 -2.42
CA ARG A 79 6.40 13.53 -2.83
C ARG A 79 7.45 14.47 -2.29
N ILE A 80 7.95 14.22 -1.07
CA ILE A 80 8.91 15.07 -0.38
C ILE A 80 10.34 14.88 -0.89
N ILE A 81 10.74 13.64 -1.18
CA ILE A 81 12.11 13.30 -1.59
C ILE A 81 12.58 14.07 -2.85
N PRO A 82 11.80 14.18 -3.95
CA PRO A 82 12.19 14.95 -5.13
C PRO A 82 12.35 16.44 -4.87
N ASP A 83 11.57 17.00 -3.94
CA ASP A 83 11.66 18.43 -3.58
C ASP A 83 12.96 18.70 -2.81
N ILE A 84 13.39 17.77 -1.94
CA ILE A 84 14.68 17.83 -1.26
C ILE A 84 15.86 17.70 -2.25
N ILE A 85 15.73 16.86 -3.29
CA ILE A 85 16.77 16.72 -4.33
C ILE A 85 16.93 18.00 -5.15
N LYS A 86 15.85 18.78 -5.36
CA LYS A 86 15.91 20.04 -6.11
C LYS A 86 16.51 21.19 -5.32
N GLU A 87 16.46 21.14 -3.99
CA GLU A 87 17.08 22.13 -3.11
C GLU A 87 18.57 21.87 -2.84
N LEU A 88 19.08 20.67 -3.18
CA LEU A 88 20.49 20.28 -3.04
C LEU A 88 21.29 20.56 -4.31
#